data_AF-A0A4P6XC38-F1
#
_entry.id   AF-A0A4P6XC38-F1
#
_cell.length_a   1.000
_cell.length_b   1.000
_cell.length_c   1.000
_cell.angle_alpha   90.00
_cell.angle_beta   90.00
_cell.angle_gamma   90.00
#
_symmetry.space_group_name_H-M   'P 1'
#
loop_
_entity.id
_entity.type
_entity.pdbx_description
1 polymer ?
#
loop_
_entity_poly.entity_id
_entity_poly.type
_entity_poly.pdbx_seq_one_letter_code
_entity_poly.pdbx_strand_id
1 'polypeptide(L)'
;MPRRRTRVWGRAQVALVVLTLLLAGCYRSASDPAASPTPQGLEAAAIQAGVIPDPTSTDLTGVYATGNDRVCIVPSAKAYRIGVFVDYDETQNCGGSGVVTRDGDTLHVTLGASGDGCTIDARFEGDRIVFPPRVPDACQKACRGRASIAALDVTRLSESASEAATLRDARGRLLCGDGG
;
A
#
# COMPACT_ATOMS: atom_id res chain seq x y z
N MET A 1 7.12 73.74 59.20
CA MET A 1 6.61 73.43 57.83
C MET A 1 7.77 73.56 56.85
N PRO A 2 7.89 72.83 55.71
CA PRO A 2 7.23 71.62 55.20
C PRO A 2 8.21 70.43 55.00
N ARG A 3 7.77 69.42 54.23
CA ARG A 3 8.07 67.98 54.32
C ARG A 3 9.24 67.45 53.47
N ARG A 4 9.70 66.28 53.91
CA ARG A 4 10.69 65.35 53.33
C ARG A 4 10.40 64.90 51.88
N ARG A 5 11.48 64.73 51.13
CA ARG A 5 11.70 63.82 49.98
C ARG A 5 13.03 63.08 50.31
N THR A 6 13.35 61.84 49.97
CA THR A 6 12.84 60.76 49.11
C THR A 6 13.76 59.55 49.34
N ARG A 7 13.45 58.42 48.67
CA ARG A 7 14.29 57.25 48.36
C ARG A 7 14.01 55.99 49.18
N VAL A 8 12.91 55.33 48.82
CA VAL A 8 12.66 53.91 49.11
C VAL A 8 13.05 53.12 47.86
N TRP A 9 14.36 52.95 47.66
CA TRP A 9 14.95 52.17 46.57
C TRP A 9 15.40 50.83 47.16
N GLY A 10 14.42 49.98 47.51
CA GLY A 10 14.74 48.71 48.20
C GLY A 10 13.62 47.68 48.28
N ARG A 11 12.38 48.04 47.91
CA ARG A 11 11.23 47.11 48.01
C ARG A 11 10.79 46.49 46.69
N ALA A 12 11.14 47.10 45.54
CA ALA A 12 10.68 46.62 44.24
C ALA A 12 11.51 45.42 43.69
N GLN A 13 12.75 45.25 44.12
CA GLN A 13 13.63 44.19 43.59
C GLN A 13 13.45 42.83 44.27
N VAL A 14 12.95 42.77 45.50
CA VAL A 14 12.77 41.49 46.22
C VAL A 14 11.54 40.73 45.72
N ALA A 15 10.49 41.45 45.30
CA ALA A 15 9.26 40.84 44.81
C ALA A 15 9.42 40.11 43.46
N LEU A 16 10.34 40.57 42.60
CA LEU A 16 10.57 39.98 41.28
C LEU A 16 11.34 38.65 41.36
N VAL A 17 12.27 38.52 42.31
CA VAL A 17 13.12 37.32 42.46
C VAL A 17 12.33 36.14 43.05
N VAL A 18 11.42 36.40 44.01
CA VAL A 18 10.59 35.35 44.62
C VAL A 18 9.57 34.80 43.63
N LEU A 19 9.04 35.63 42.71
CA LEU A 19 8.11 35.18 41.68
C LEU A 19 8.80 34.25 40.65
N THR A 20 10.07 34.50 40.29
CA THR A 20 10.80 33.61 39.37
C THR A 20 11.17 32.25 39.98
N LEU A 21 11.37 32.18 41.30
CA LEU A 21 11.67 30.91 41.99
C LEU A 21 10.47 29.97 42.10
N LEU A 22 9.24 30.50 42.09
CA LEU A 22 8.01 29.69 42.11
C LEU A 22 7.67 29.08 40.73
N LEU A 23 8.21 29.61 39.63
CA LEU A 23 8.01 29.01 38.29
C LEU A 23 9.00 27.88 37.95
N ALA A 24 10.09 27.70 38.72
CA ALA A 24 11.06 26.64 38.45
C ALA A 24 10.64 25.25 38.99
N GLY A 25 9.56 25.18 39.78
CA GLY A 25 9.08 23.92 40.38
C GLY A 25 8.18 23.06 39.48
N CYS A 26 7.72 23.57 38.33
CA CYS A 26 6.83 22.82 37.42
C CYS A 26 7.55 22.12 36.27
N TYR A 27 8.88 22.28 36.13
CA TYR A 27 9.64 21.45 35.19
C TYR A 27 9.95 20.10 35.84
N ARG A 28 8.88 19.33 36.10
CA ARG A 28 8.99 17.89 36.22
C ARG A 28 9.40 17.44 34.83
N SER A 29 10.70 17.21 34.64
CA SER A 29 11.17 16.42 33.51
C SER A 29 10.37 15.13 33.57
N ALA A 30 9.33 15.04 32.73
CA ALA A 30 8.74 13.78 32.40
C ALA A 30 9.90 13.03 31.77
N SER A 31 10.50 12.11 32.52
CA SER A 31 11.18 10.99 31.91
C SER A 31 10.16 10.48 30.90
N ASP A 32 10.46 10.63 29.61
CA ASP A 32 9.73 9.91 28.57
C ASP A 32 9.58 8.50 29.14
N PRO A 33 8.36 7.99 29.35
CA PRO A 33 8.21 6.58 29.64
C PRO A 33 8.91 5.93 28.47
N ALA A 34 10.08 5.32 28.74
CA ALA A 34 10.84 4.58 27.75
C ALA A 34 9.79 3.77 27.02
N ALA A 35 9.60 4.05 25.72
CA ALA A 35 8.53 3.48 24.94
C ALA A 35 8.57 1.98 25.24
N SER A 36 7.62 1.51 26.04
CA SER A 36 7.53 0.10 26.36
C SER A 36 7.52 -0.56 25.00
N PRO A 37 8.44 -1.49 24.70
CA PRO A 37 8.41 -2.17 23.42
C PRO A 37 6.98 -2.63 23.24
N THR A 38 6.33 -2.14 22.17
CA THR A 38 4.98 -2.57 21.80
C THR A 38 4.99 -4.08 21.94
N PRO A 39 4.01 -4.72 22.59
CA PRO A 39 4.07 -6.14 22.82
C PRO A 39 4.06 -6.82 21.45
N GLN A 40 5.25 -7.11 20.91
CA GLN A 40 5.46 -7.66 19.57
C GLN A 40 4.63 -8.93 19.35
N GLY A 41 4.21 -9.58 20.44
CA GLY A 41 3.30 -10.71 20.43
C GLY A 41 1.87 -10.39 19.98
N LEU A 42 1.32 -9.20 20.24
CA LEU A 42 -0.02 -8.82 19.77
C LEU A 42 0.01 -8.50 18.29
N GLU A 43 1.00 -7.74 17.82
CA GLU A 43 1.20 -7.48 16.41
C GLU A 43 1.50 -8.78 15.64
N ALA A 44 2.40 -9.63 16.14
CA ALA A 44 2.69 -10.93 15.52
C ALA A 44 1.51 -11.91 15.56
N ALA A 45 0.72 -11.94 16.65
CA ALA A 45 -0.49 -12.76 16.73
C ALA A 45 -1.58 -12.26 15.79
N ALA A 46 -1.71 -10.94 15.62
CA ALA A 46 -2.64 -10.34 14.68
C ALA A 46 -2.20 -10.56 13.22
N ILE A 47 -0.89 -10.56 12.94
CA ILE A 47 -0.32 -11.00 11.66
C ILE A 47 -0.63 -12.48 11.41
N GLN A 48 -0.38 -13.37 12.38
CA GLN A 48 -0.70 -14.80 12.25
C GLN A 48 -2.20 -15.07 12.11
N ALA A 49 -3.04 -14.24 12.73
CA ALA A 49 -4.49 -14.32 12.61
C ALA A 49 -5.01 -13.72 11.29
N GLY A 50 -4.15 -13.13 10.45
CA GLY A 50 -4.53 -12.47 9.20
C GLY A 50 -5.32 -11.18 9.39
N VAL A 51 -5.26 -10.58 10.58
CA VAL A 51 -5.94 -9.32 10.94
C VAL A 51 -5.08 -8.12 10.54
N ILE A 52 -3.75 -8.26 10.58
CA ILE A 52 -2.77 -7.25 10.15
C ILE A 52 -1.95 -7.82 8.99
N PRO A 53 -1.73 -7.06 7.90
CA PRO A 53 -0.82 -7.45 6.82
C PRO A 53 0.60 -7.71 7.33
N ASP A 54 1.22 -8.83 6.94
CA ASP A 54 2.62 -9.09 7.23
C ASP A 54 3.51 -8.21 6.33
N PRO A 55 4.32 -7.28 6.89
CA PRO A 55 5.19 -6.40 6.10
C PRO A 55 6.34 -7.13 5.41
N THR A 56 6.61 -8.38 5.81
CA THR A 56 7.59 -9.27 5.16
C THR A 56 6.93 -10.24 4.20
N SER A 57 5.60 -10.17 4.06
CA SER A 57 4.84 -11.05 3.17
C SER A 57 5.33 -10.91 1.74
N THR A 58 5.83 -12.02 1.22
CA THR A 58 6.04 -12.20 -0.21
C THR A 58 4.73 -12.45 -0.96
N ASP A 59 3.59 -12.47 -0.26
CA ASP A 59 2.31 -12.86 -0.84
C ASP A 59 1.74 -11.79 -1.78
N LEU A 60 1.59 -12.19 -3.03
CA LEU A 60 0.99 -11.36 -4.06
C LEU A 60 -0.53 -11.44 -4.05
N THR A 61 -1.12 -12.38 -3.31
CA THR A 61 -2.56 -12.66 -3.32
C THR A 61 -3.39 -11.43 -3.03
N GLY A 62 -4.38 -11.15 -3.88
CA GLY A 62 -5.28 -10.03 -3.67
C GLY A 62 -5.89 -9.45 -4.94
N VAL A 63 -6.64 -8.38 -4.73
CA VAL A 63 -7.18 -7.51 -5.78
C VAL A 63 -6.37 -6.21 -5.75
N TYR A 64 -5.93 -5.76 -6.91
CA TYR A 64 -5.28 -4.48 -7.13
C TYR A 64 -6.13 -3.67 -8.11
N ALA A 65 -6.20 -2.38 -7.89
CA ALA A 65 -7.11 -1.53 -8.64
C ALA A 65 -6.56 -0.11 -8.83
N THR A 66 -6.95 0.51 -9.94
CA THR A 66 -6.95 1.97 -10.12
C THR A 66 -8.15 2.33 -10.99
N GLY A 67 -9.01 3.27 -10.57
CA GLY A 67 -10.22 3.60 -11.33
C GLY A 67 -11.09 2.37 -11.65
N ASN A 68 -11.20 2.00 -12.93
CA ASN A 68 -11.90 0.79 -13.41
C ASN A 68 -10.97 -0.38 -13.71
N ASP A 69 -9.65 -0.14 -13.73
CA ASP A 69 -8.66 -1.16 -14.04
C ASP A 69 -8.45 -2.04 -12.81
N ARG A 70 -8.30 -3.34 -13.06
CA ARG A 70 -8.25 -4.37 -12.02
C ARG A 70 -7.20 -5.41 -12.35
N VAL A 71 -6.46 -5.84 -11.33
CA VAL A 71 -5.61 -7.02 -11.38
C VAL A 71 -6.00 -7.92 -10.21
N CYS A 72 -6.16 -9.21 -10.46
CA CYS A 72 -6.28 -10.20 -9.39
C CYS A 72 -5.05 -11.09 -9.41
N ILE A 73 -4.65 -11.55 -8.23
CA ILE A 73 -3.62 -12.57 -8.07
C ILE A 73 -4.12 -13.58 -7.04
N VAL A 74 -4.07 -14.87 -7.39
CA VAL A 74 -4.44 -15.97 -6.50
C VAL A 74 -3.35 -17.04 -6.48
N PRO A 75 -3.14 -17.73 -5.35
CA PRO A 75 -2.16 -18.80 -5.26
C PRO A 75 -2.57 -19.97 -6.17
N SER A 76 -1.58 -20.64 -6.75
CA SER A 76 -1.72 -21.89 -7.51
C SER A 76 -0.67 -22.90 -7.05
N ALA A 77 -0.72 -24.14 -7.55
CA ALA A 77 0.09 -25.25 -7.04
C ALA A 77 1.61 -25.05 -7.13
N LYS A 78 2.10 -24.25 -8.09
CA LYS A 78 3.54 -24.01 -8.33
C LYS A 78 3.90 -22.54 -8.61
N ALA A 79 2.91 -21.66 -8.70
CA ALA A 79 3.06 -20.26 -9.08
C ALA A 79 1.83 -19.48 -8.60
N TYR A 80 1.71 -18.22 -8.98
CA TYR A 80 0.47 -17.47 -8.84
C TYR A 80 -0.26 -17.39 -10.18
N ARG A 81 -1.59 -17.47 -10.13
CA ARG A 81 -2.42 -17.11 -11.28
C ARG A 81 -2.71 -15.61 -11.19
N ILE A 82 -2.60 -14.94 -12.33
CA ILE A 82 -2.88 -13.51 -12.46
C ILE A 82 -3.97 -13.29 -13.49
N GLY A 83 -4.79 -12.29 -13.24
CA GLY A 83 -5.81 -11.80 -14.15
C GLY A 83 -5.69 -10.29 -14.26
N VAL A 84 -5.72 -9.76 -15.47
CA VAL A 84 -5.59 -8.32 -15.75
C VAL A 84 -6.79 -7.87 -16.56
N PHE A 85 -7.38 -6.76 -16.16
CA PHE A 85 -8.46 -6.10 -16.87
C PHE A 85 -8.23 -4.59 -16.85
N VAL A 86 -8.16 -3.99 -18.04
CA VAL A 86 -8.08 -2.54 -18.25
C VAL A 86 -9.31 -2.13 -19.01
N ASP A 87 -10.04 -1.14 -18.50
CA ASP A 87 -11.34 -0.75 -19.04
C ASP A 87 -11.39 0.75 -19.31
N TYR A 88 -11.23 1.11 -20.59
CA TYR A 88 -11.39 2.51 -21.01
C TYR A 88 -12.85 2.80 -21.31
N ASP A 89 -13.50 1.89 -22.04
CA ASP A 89 -14.93 1.91 -22.33
C ASP A 89 -15.44 0.52 -22.80
N GLU A 90 -16.73 0.44 -23.09
CA GLU A 90 -17.43 -0.78 -23.53
C GLU A 90 -16.81 -1.45 -24.78
N THR A 91 -16.16 -0.68 -25.65
CA THR A 91 -15.52 -1.13 -26.88
C THR A 91 -13.99 -1.23 -26.79
N GLN A 92 -13.38 -0.54 -25.81
CA GLN A 92 -11.94 -0.41 -25.63
C GLN A 92 -11.52 -0.96 -24.27
N ASN A 93 -11.14 -2.23 -24.24
CA ASN A 93 -10.67 -2.91 -23.03
C ASN A 93 -9.54 -3.89 -23.34
N CYS A 94 -8.73 -4.18 -22.32
CA CYS A 94 -7.82 -5.32 -22.30
C CYS A 94 -8.27 -6.31 -21.24
N GLY A 95 -8.18 -7.61 -21.52
CA GLY A 95 -8.55 -8.65 -20.58
C GLY A 95 -7.79 -9.94 -20.84
N GLY A 96 -7.14 -10.48 -19.81
CA GLY A 96 -6.39 -11.72 -19.92
C GLY A 96 -6.09 -12.37 -18.59
N SER A 97 -5.92 -13.68 -18.63
CA SER A 97 -5.50 -14.51 -17.50
C SER A 97 -4.17 -15.17 -17.81
N GLY A 98 -3.41 -15.50 -16.78
CA GLY A 98 -2.08 -16.06 -16.95
C GLY A 98 -1.42 -16.45 -15.64
N VAL A 99 -0.09 -16.46 -15.64
CA VAL A 99 0.73 -16.78 -14.47
C VAL A 99 1.66 -15.61 -14.14
N VAL A 100 1.97 -15.48 -12.86
CA VAL A 100 2.98 -14.55 -12.36
C VAL A 100 3.92 -15.25 -11.39
N THR A 101 5.21 -14.97 -11.54
CA THR A 101 6.26 -15.35 -10.59
C THR A 101 7.02 -14.10 -10.14
N ARG A 102 7.54 -14.12 -8.92
CA ARG A 102 8.24 -12.99 -8.33
C ARG A 102 9.72 -13.32 -8.15
N ASP A 103 10.58 -12.38 -8.54
CA ASP A 103 12.00 -12.34 -8.21
C ASP A 103 12.35 -10.96 -7.64
N GLY A 104 12.53 -10.87 -6.32
CA GLY A 104 12.66 -9.60 -5.61
C GLY A 104 11.46 -8.68 -5.84
N ASP A 105 11.70 -7.51 -6.45
CA ASP A 105 10.67 -6.54 -6.80
C ASP A 105 10.19 -6.69 -8.26
N THR A 106 10.65 -7.71 -8.98
CA THR A 106 10.25 -7.99 -10.36
C THR A 106 9.18 -9.06 -10.39
N LEU A 107 8.09 -8.79 -11.12
CA LEU A 107 7.03 -9.74 -11.43
C LEU A 107 7.14 -10.15 -12.89
N HIS A 108 7.52 -11.40 -13.13
CA HIS A 108 7.45 -12.01 -14.45
C HIS A 108 6.01 -12.43 -14.70
N VAL A 109 5.31 -11.64 -15.51
CA VAL A 109 3.90 -11.86 -15.86
C VAL A 109 3.85 -12.48 -17.25
N THR A 110 3.14 -13.59 -17.39
CA THR A 110 2.82 -14.18 -18.70
C THR A 110 1.31 -14.33 -18.82
N LEU A 111 0.70 -13.54 -19.70
CA LEU A 111 -0.74 -13.59 -20.01
C LEU A 111 -0.99 -14.47 -21.25
N GLY A 112 -2.09 -15.23 -21.22
CA GLY A 112 -2.50 -16.14 -22.28
C GLY A 112 -2.30 -17.62 -21.93
N ALA A 113 -3.08 -18.48 -22.56
CA ALA A 113 -3.01 -19.93 -22.38
C ALA A 113 -1.98 -20.54 -23.35
N SER A 114 -0.73 -20.65 -22.89
CA SER A 114 0.35 -21.48 -23.48
C SER A 114 1.04 -20.93 -24.74
N GLY A 115 2.36 -20.72 -24.64
CA GLY A 115 3.30 -20.74 -25.77
C GLY A 115 3.60 -19.39 -26.42
N ASP A 116 2.59 -18.64 -26.85
CA ASP A 116 2.74 -17.37 -27.58
C ASP A 116 2.36 -16.15 -26.73
N GLY A 117 2.52 -16.31 -25.40
CA GLY A 117 1.97 -15.42 -24.39
C GLY A 117 2.55 -14.01 -24.42
N CYS A 118 1.75 -13.07 -23.96
CA CYS A 118 2.21 -11.73 -23.60
C CYS A 118 3.06 -11.84 -22.34
N THR A 119 4.38 -11.76 -22.48
CA THR A 119 5.31 -11.78 -21.35
C THR A 119 5.86 -10.37 -21.09
N ILE A 120 5.77 -9.92 -19.85
CA ILE A 120 6.25 -8.62 -19.38
C ILE A 120 6.87 -8.75 -18.00
N ASP A 121 7.78 -7.83 -17.69
CA ASP A 121 8.31 -7.64 -16.34
C ASP A 121 7.65 -6.40 -15.74
N ALA A 122 6.79 -6.62 -14.75
CA ALA A 122 6.21 -5.55 -13.95
C ALA A 122 7.02 -5.36 -12.66
N ARG A 123 6.93 -4.18 -12.04
CA ARG A 123 7.57 -3.89 -10.75
C ARG A 123 6.55 -4.00 -9.64
N PHE A 124 6.93 -4.66 -8.55
CA PHE A 124 6.17 -4.75 -7.31
C PHE A 124 6.78 -3.82 -6.27
N GLU A 125 6.02 -2.82 -5.86
CA GLU A 125 6.43 -1.79 -4.91
C GLU A 125 5.58 -1.93 -3.64
N GLY A 126 5.78 -3.02 -2.88
CA GLY A 126 5.11 -3.29 -1.61
C GLY A 126 3.64 -3.71 -1.72
N ASP A 127 2.77 -2.78 -2.08
CA ASP A 127 1.34 -2.99 -2.33
C ASP A 127 0.91 -2.53 -3.73
N ARG A 128 1.85 -2.07 -4.54
CA ARG A 128 1.60 -1.50 -5.86
C ARG A 128 2.27 -2.33 -6.95
N ILE A 129 1.61 -2.46 -8.09
CA ILE A 129 2.14 -3.12 -9.28
C ILE A 129 2.19 -2.12 -10.43
N VAL A 130 3.38 -1.98 -11.03
CA VAL A 130 3.64 -1.06 -12.13
C VAL A 130 4.09 -1.84 -13.36
N PHE A 131 3.25 -1.85 -14.39
CA PHE A 131 3.53 -2.48 -15.68
C PHE A 131 4.51 -1.62 -16.48
N PRO A 132 5.31 -2.21 -17.38
CA PRO A 132 6.29 -1.44 -18.15
C PRO A 132 5.59 -0.46 -19.10
N PRO A 133 6.25 0.67 -19.42
CA PRO A 133 5.68 1.70 -20.31
C PRO A 133 5.54 1.23 -21.76
N ARG A 134 6.19 0.13 -22.13
CA ARG A 134 6.07 -0.54 -23.42
C ARG A 134 5.85 -2.02 -23.18
N VAL A 135 4.94 -2.60 -23.94
CA VAL A 135 4.63 -4.03 -23.90
C VAL A 135 4.84 -4.63 -25.30
N PRO A 136 5.22 -5.91 -25.40
CA PRO A 136 5.34 -6.58 -26.70
C PRO A 136 4.04 -6.57 -27.50
N ASP A 137 4.13 -6.63 -28.82
CA ASP A 137 2.95 -6.68 -29.71
C ASP A 137 2.05 -7.90 -29.43
N ALA A 138 2.62 -8.98 -28.89
CA ALA A 138 1.86 -10.15 -28.44
C ALA A 138 0.77 -9.78 -27.41
N CYS A 139 0.99 -8.75 -26.58
CA CYS A 139 0.04 -8.25 -25.59
C CYS A 139 -1.17 -7.56 -26.21
N GLN A 140 -1.06 -7.06 -27.44
CA GLN A 140 -2.19 -6.43 -28.14
C GLN A 140 -3.32 -7.42 -28.43
N LYS A 141 -3.02 -8.73 -28.49
CA LYS A 141 -4.03 -9.79 -28.66
C LYS A 141 -5.01 -9.87 -27.49
N ALA A 142 -4.61 -9.39 -26.31
CA ALA A 142 -5.48 -9.31 -25.13
C ALA A 142 -6.35 -8.04 -25.10
N CYS A 143 -6.13 -7.11 -26.03
CA CYS A 143 -6.74 -5.79 -26.06
C CYS A 143 -7.69 -5.59 -27.25
N ARG A 144 -8.64 -4.67 -27.09
CA ARG A 144 -9.59 -4.25 -28.13
C ARG A 144 -9.50 -2.73 -28.32
N GLY A 145 -9.68 -2.31 -29.57
CA GLY A 145 -9.63 -0.90 -29.92
C GLY A 145 -8.25 -0.30 -29.66
N ARG A 146 -8.19 0.78 -28.86
CA ARG A 146 -6.96 1.50 -28.50
C ARG A 146 -6.52 1.24 -27.05
N ALA A 147 -7.19 0.34 -26.34
CA ALA A 147 -6.82 -0.02 -24.98
C ALA A 147 -5.43 -0.68 -24.94
N SER A 148 -4.72 -0.49 -23.84
CA SER A 148 -3.40 -1.08 -23.62
C SER A 148 -3.18 -1.35 -22.13
N ILE A 149 -2.43 -2.40 -21.82
CA ILE A 149 -1.94 -2.70 -20.46
C ILE A 149 -0.61 -2.00 -20.15
N ALA A 150 -0.04 -1.27 -21.11
CA ALA A 150 1.20 -0.53 -20.91
C ALA A 150 1.03 0.57 -19.86
N ALA A 151 2.04 0.75 -19.01
CA ALA A 151 2.02 1.70 -17.90
C ALA A 151 0.80 1.54 -16.95
N LEU A 152 0.18 0.36 -16.91
CA LEU A 152 -0.83 0.04 -15.90
C LEU A 152 -0.22 0.13 -14.50
N ASP A 153 -0.90 0.83 -13.62
CA ASP A 153 -0.40 1.18 -12.30
C ASP A 153 -1.52 1.00 -11.27
N VAL A 154 -1.44 -0.07 -10.49
CA VAL A 154 -2.51 -0.50 -9.59
C VAL A 154 -2.01 -0.66 -8.18
N THR A 155 -2.83 -0.27 -7.20
CA THR A 155 -2.55 -0.44 -5.78
C THR A 155 -3.48 -1.51 -5.21
N ARG A 156 -2.98 -2.29 -4.25
CA ARG A 156 -3.74 -3.33 -3.58
C ARG A 156 -4.96 -2.74 -2.90
N LEU A 157 -6.12 -3.27 -3.27
CA LEU A 157 -7.43 -2.94 -2.70
C LEU A 157 -7.83 -3.97 -1.64
N SER A 158 -7.46 -5.23 -1.81
CA SER A 158 -7.83 -6.34 -0.92
C SER A 158 -6.76 -7.44 -0.94
N GLU A 159 -6.53 -8.09 0.20
CA GLU A 159 -5.65 -9.26 0.35
C GLU A 159 -6.43 -10.59 0.28
N SER A 160 -7.75 -10.53 0.03
CA SER A 160 -8.61 -11.70 0.03
C SER A 160 -8.46 -12.56 -1.23
N ALA A 161 -7.98 -13.80 -1.06
CA ALA A 161 -7.91 -14.79 -2.13
C ALA A 161 -9.29 -15.09 -2.74
N SER A 162 -10.33 -15.19 -1.91
CA SER A 162 -11.70 -15.43 -2.36
C SER A 162 -12.25 -14.28 -3.18
N GLU A 163 -11.93 -13.04 -2.81
CA GLU A 163 -12.35 -11.87 -3.59
C GLU A 163 -11.63 -11.84 -4.94
N ALA A 164 -10.31 -12.01 -4.92
CA ALA A 164 -9.46 -12.09 -6.11
C ALA A 164 -9.91 -13.19 -7.09
N ALA A 165 -10.26 -14.37 -6.59
CA ALA A 165 -10.74 -15.48 -7.40
C ALA A 165 -12.06 -15.19 -8.12
N THR A 166 -12.86 -14.23 -7.62
CA THR A 166 -14.14 -13.86 -8.21
C THR A 166 -14.09 -12.64 -9.13
N LEU A 167 -12.91 -12.04 -9.34
CA LEU A 167 -12.75 -10.91 -10.25
C LEU A 167 -13.14 -11.31 -11.69
N ARG A 168 -13.92 -10.45 -12.35
CA ARG A 168 -14.45 -10.68 -13.70
C ARG A 168 -14.06 -9.57 -14.67
N ASP A 169 -13.98 -9.93 -15.95
CA ASP A 169 -13.93 -8.96 -17.04
C ASP A 169 -15.34 -8.39 -17.35
N ALA A 170 -15.42 -7.40 -18.26
CA ALA A 170 -16.68 -6.84 -18.72
C ALA A 170 -17.66 -7.85 -19.36
N ARG A 171 -17.21 -9.06 -19.71
CA ARG A 171 -18.06 -10.16 -20.24
C ARG A 171 -18.49 -11.13 -19.15
N GLY A 172 -18.16 -10.85 -17.89
CA GLY A 172 -18.48 -11.70 -16.74
C GLY A 172 -17.57 -12.92 -16.59
N ARG A 173 -16.50 -13.03 -17.38
CA ARG A 173 -15.56 -14.17 -17.29
C ARG A 173 -14.64 -14.01 -16.10
N LEU A 174 -14.42 -15.08 -15.34
CA LEU A 174 -13.47 -15.09 -14.23
C LEU A 174 -12.05 -14.92 -14.75
N LEU A 175 -11.30 -14.00 -14.15
CA LEU A 175 -9.91 -13.71 -14.53
C LEU A 175 -8.91 -14.55 -13.73
N CYS A 176 -9.16 -14.78 -12.44
CA CYS A 176 -8.31 -15.58 -11.57
C CYS A 176 -8.95 -16.86 -11.03
N GLY A 177 -10.28 -16.96 -11.08
CA GLY A 177 -10.97 -18.19 -10.75
C GLY A 177 -10.65 -19.30 -11.77
N ASP A 178 -10.87 -20.55 -11.37
CA ASP A 178 -10.92 -21.67 -12.30
C ASP A 178 -12.20 -21.55 -13.15
N GLY A 179 -12.19 -20.62 -14.10
CA GLY A 179 -13.23 -20.43 -15.10
C GLY A 179 -12.87 -21.21 -16.35
N GLY A 180 -13.32 -22.47 -16.41
CA GLY A 180 -13.50 -23.20 -17.67
C GLY A 180 -14.63 -22.60 -18.49
#